data_AF-A0A957BP22-F1
#
_entry.id   AF-A0A957BP22-F1
#
_cell.length_a   1.000
_cell.length_b   1.000
_cell.length_c   1.000
_cell.angle_alpha   90.00
_cell.angle_beta   90.00
_cell.angle_gamma   90.00
#
_symmetry.space_group_name_H-M   'P 1'
#
loop_
_entity.id
_entity.type
_entity.pdbx_description
1 polymer ?
#
loop_
_entity_poly.entity_id
_entity_poly.type
_entity_poly.pdbx_seq_one_letter_code
_entity_poly.pdbx_strand_id
1 'polypeptide(L)'
;MQVLTSSIDTRGDEYRENYAHNQTLMTELAERQAKVRAGGSERAVKKHLDAGKLLPRERVELLLDPDAPFLELSPLAAWGMYNDESPAAGVVTGIGVVSDVECLIVANEATVKGGTSYPISVEKYLRAQEIARTNHLPCVYLVESGGAN
;
A
#
# COMPACT_ATOMS: atom_id res chain seq x y z
N MET A 1 23.80 28.86 3.66
CA MET A 1 23.20 27.77 2.88
C MET A 1 23.47 28.08 1.41
N GLN A 2 24.17 27.22 0.67
CA GLN A 2 24.39 27.45 -0.77
C GLN A 2 23.08 27.18 -1.51
N VAL A 3 22.65 28.15 -2.32
CA VAL A 3 21.46 28.01 -3.17
C VAL A 3 21.86 27.30 -4.45
N LEU A 4 21.16 26.21 -4.78
CA LEU A 4 21.30 25.56 -6.08
C LEU A 4 20.42 26.30 -7.10
N THR A 5 21.03 26.89 -8.11
CA THR A 5 20.32 27.48 -9.23
C THR A 5 20.06 26.41 -10.29
N SER A 6 18.79 26.11 -10.56
CA SER A 6 18.43 25.17 -11.63
C SER A 6 18.81 25.74 -13.00
N SER A 7 19.42 24.91 -13.84
CA SER A 7 19.71 25.23 -15.24
C SER A 7 18.62 24.74 -16.20
N ILE A 8 17.51 24.19 -15.68
CA ILE A 8 16.41 23.64 -16.50
C ILE A 8 15.54 24.78 -17.04
N ASP A 9 15.35 24.83 -18.36
CA ASP A 9 14.34 25.69 -18.99
C ASP A 9 12.97 25.02 -18.99
N THR A 10 12.13 25.40 -18.02
CA THR A 10 10.75 24.92 -17.88
C THR A 10 9.81 25.29 -19.04
N ARG A 11 10.26 26.14 -19.98
CA ARG A 11 9.48 26.55 -21.17
C ARG A 11 10.01 25.94 -22.47
N GLY A 12 11.10 25.19 -22.41
CA GLY A 12 11.68 24.49 -23.56
C GLY A 12 10.85 23.27 -23.99
N ASP A 13 11.03 22.85 -25.24
CA ASP A 13 10.34 21.67 -25.79
C ASP A 13 10.72 20.39 -25.04
N GLU A 14 12.01 20.19 -24.76
CA GLU A 14 12.52 19.04 -24.02
C GLU A 14 11.85 18.90 -22.64
N TYR A 15 11.69 20.02 -21.91
CA TYR A 15 10.98 20.00 -20.62
C TYR A 15 9.52 19.59 -20.80
N ARG A 16 8.82 20.12 -21.80
CA ARG A 16 7.41 19.79 -22.06
C ARG A 16 7.23 18.31 -22.42
N GLU A 17 8.11 17.76 -23.25
CA GLU A 17 8.09 16.35 -23.64
C GLU A 17 8.35 15.43 -22.44
N ASN A 18 9.39 15.72 -21.66
CA ASN A 18 9.70 14.98 -20.44
C ASN A 18 8.57 15.07 -19.41
N TYR A 19 7.97 16.26 -19.25
CA TYR A 19 6.84 16.46 -18.37
C TYR A 19 5.62 15.63 -18.81
N ALA A 20 5.25 15.69 -20.10
CA ALA A 20 4.12 14.93 -20.64
C ALA A 20 4.32 13.42 -20.51
N HIS A 21 5.53 12.92 -20.78
CA HIS A 21 5.87 11.51 -20.58
C HIS A 21 5.70 11.09 -19.12
N ASN A 22 6.30 11.84 -18.19
CA ASN A 22 6.22 11.52 -16.76
C ASN A 22 4.78 11.64 -16.22
N GLN A 23 3.97 12.59 -16.70
CA GLN A 23 2.55 12.67 -16.36
C GLN A 23 1.77 11.42 -16.78
N THR A 24 2.13 10.83 -17.92
CA THR A 24 1.53 9.57 -18.38
C THR A 24 1.87 8.42 -17.42
N LEU A 25 3.14 8.30 -17.01
CA LEU A 25 3.57 7.28 -16.03
C LEU A 25 2.93 7.48 -14.65
N MET A 26 2.77 8.73 -14.21
CA MET A 26 2.09 9.05 -12.94
C MET A 26 0.62 8.65 -12.98
N THR A 27 -0.06 8.90 -14.11
CA THR A 27 -1.45 8.49 -14.32
C THR A 27 -1.58 6.97 -14.29
N GLU A 28 -0.72 6.27 -15.01
CA GLU A 28 -0.68 4.81 -15.02
C GLU A 28 -0.44 4.24 -13.60
N LEU A 29 0.52 4.80 -12.86
CA LEU A 29 0.76 4.41 -11.47
C LEU A 29 -0.49 4.60 -10.59
N ALA A 30 -1.16 5.75 -10.71
CA ALA A 30 -2.35 6.06 -9.94
C ALA A 30 -3.51 5.10 -10.25
N GLU A 31 -3.74 4.77 -11.52
CA GLU A 31 -4.75 3.80 -11.94
C GLU A 31 -4.48 2.40 -11.37
N ARG A 32 -3.23 1.94 -11.44
CA ARG A 32 -2.82 0.64 -10.88
C ARG A 32 -2.99 0.62 -9.37
N GLN A 33 -2.62 1.70 -8.68
CA GLN A 33 -2.82 1.85 -7.24
C GLN A 33 -4.31 1.86 -6.87
N ALA A 34 -5.16 2.53 -7.64
CA ALA A 34 -6.61 2.53 -7.43
C ALA A 34 -7.19 1.11 -7.58
N LYS A 35 -6.75 0.36 -8.60
CA LYS A 35 -7.19 -1.04 -8.81
C LYS A 35 -6.83 -1.94 -7.64
N VAL A 36 -5.60 -1.89 -7.13
CA VAL A 36 -5.21 -2.73 -5.97
C VAL A 36 -5.84 -2.28 -4.66
N ARG A 37 -6.16 -0.98 -4.51
CA ARG A 37 -6.86 -0.44 -3.33
C ARG A 37 -8.28 -0.95 -3.20
N ALA A 38 -8.91 -1.37 -4.29
CA ALA A 38 -10.27 -1.94 -4.27
C ALA A 38 -10.35 -3.30 -3.53
N GLY A 39 -9.21 -3.96 -3.27
CA GLY A 39 -9.16 -5.23 -2.57
C GLY A 39 -9.60 -6.40 -3.46
N GLY A 40 -10.33 -7.35 -2.89
CA GLY A 40 -10.86 -8.51 -3.61
C GLY A 40 -12.00 -8.17 -4.57
N SER A 41 -12.69 -9.20 -5.06
CA SER A 41 -13.89 -8.97 -5.90
C SER A 41 -14.95 -8.15 -5.18
N GLU A 42 -15.74 -7.37 -5.92
CA GLU A 42 -16.85 -6.57 -5.37
C GLU A 42 -17.79 -7.41 -4.48
N ARG A 43 -18.06 -8.66 -4.89
CA ARG A 43 -18.86 -9.61 -4.10
C ARG A 43 -18.21 -9.93 -2.74
N ALA A 44 -16.90 -10.13 -2.72
CA ALA A 44 -16.15 -10.42 -1.49
C ALA A 44 -16.09 -9.19 -0.57
N VAL A 45 -15.82 -8.01 -1.14
CA VAL A 45 -15.86 -6.72 -0.43
C VAL A 45 -17.23 -6.47 0.18
N LYS A 46 -18.30 -6.61 -0.60
CA LYS A 46 -19.67 -6.45 -0.11
C LYS A 46 -19.98 -7.43 1.03
N LYS A 47 -19.66 -8.72 0.86
CA LYS A 47 -19.88 -9.73 1.91
C LYS A 47 -19.13 -9.37 3.21
N HIS A 48 -17.94 -8.82 3.11
CA HIS A 48 -17.13 -8.39 4.26
C HIS A 48 -17.76 -7.21 4.99
N LEU A 49 -18.22 -6.20 4.25
CA LEU A 49 -18.93 -5.03 4.78
C LEU A 49 -20.29 -5.42 5.39
N ASP A 50 -21.06 -6.28 4.72
CA ASP A 50 -22.36 -6.79 5.20
C ASP A 50 -22.22 -7.56 6.53
N ALA A 51 -21.04 -8.09 6.82
CA ALA A 51 -20.72 -8.73 8.11
C ALA A 51 -20.36 -7.73 9.23
N GLY A 52 -20.49 -6.42 8.97
CA GLY A 52 -20.19 -5.35 9.93
C GLY A 52 -18.69 -5.13 10.14
N LYS A 53 -17.85 -5.53 9.18
CA LYS A 53 -16.39 -5.45 9.28
C LYS A 53 -15.86 -4.33 8.41
N LEU A 54 -14.91 -3.58 8.95
CA LEU A 54 -14.15 -2.59 8.20
C LEU A 54 -13.18 -3.28 7.23
N LEU A 55 -12.90 -2.65 6.10
CA LEU A 55 -11.81 -3.01 5.20
C LEU A 55 -10.45 -2.69 5.85
N PRO A 56 -9.35 -3.32 5.41
CA PRO A 56 -8.05 -3.15 6.07
C PRO A 56 -7.56 -1.71 6.03
N ARG A 57 -7.79 -0.99 4.93
CA ARG A 57 -7.39 0.43 4.81
C ARG A 57 -8.21 1.34 5.71
N GLU A 58 -9.50 1.06 5.88
CA GLU A 58 -10.36 1.78 6.84
C GLU A 58 -9.89 1.52 8.28
N ARG A 59 -9.46 0.29 8.61
CA ARG A 59 -8.88 -0.02 9.92
C ARG A 59 -7.56 0.70 10.16
N VAL A 60 -6.70 0.78 9.15
CA VAL A 60 -5.46 1.54 9.23
C VAL A 60 -5.78 3.02 9.44
N GLU A 61 -6.69 3.60 8.66
CA GLU A 61 -7.10 4.99 8.79
C GLU A 61 -7.64 5.31 10.19
N LEU A 62 -8.47 4.45 10.77
CA LEU A 62 -8.98 4.64 12.14
C LEU A 62 -7.94 4.41 13.24
N LEU A 63 -6.88 3.65 12.96
CA LEU A 63 -5.80 3.37 13.91
C LEU A 63 -4.82 4.54 14.00
N LEU A 64 -4.61 5.25 12.89
CA LEU A 64 -3.67 6.35 12.82
C LEU A 64 -4.17 7.55 13.63
N ASP A 65 -3.21 8.34 14.13
CA ASP A 65 -3.54 9.63 14.73
C ASP A 65 -4.17 10.56 13.68
N PRO A 66 -5.09 11.46 14.07
CA PRO A 66 -5.72 12.40 13.14
C PRO A 66 -4.69 13.21 12.34
N ASP A 67 -4.92 13.31 11.03
CA ASP A 67 -4.04 13.99 10.06
C ASP A 67 -2.60 13.46 9.96
N ALA A 68 -2.30 12.32 10.61
CA ALA A 68 -0.98 11.71 10.52
C ALA A 68 -0.73 11.11 9.11
N PRO A 69 0.48 11.26 8.56
CA PRO A 69 0.82 10.67 7.29
C PRO A 69 0.89 9.14 7.40
N PHE A 70 0.56 8.47 6.30
CA PHE A 70 0.76 7.03 6.13
C PHE A 70 1.62 6.74 4.90
N LEU A 71 2.79 6.15 5.12
CA LEU A 71 3.67 5.68 4.06
C LEU A 71 3.38 4.21 3.77
N GLU A 72 2.57 3.95 2.75
CA GLU A 72 2.28 2.58 2.32
C GLU A 72 3.48 1.93 1.61
N LEU A 73 3.75 0.67 1.94
CA LEU A 73 4.86 -0.10 1.42
C LEU A 73 4.37 -1.13 0.39
N SER A 74 5.03 -1.15 -0.77
CA SER A 74 4.78 -2.12 -1.85
C SER A 74 3.29 -2.30 -2.19
N PRO A 75 2.54 -1.22 -2.51
CA PRO A 75 1.10 -1.31 -2.84
C PRO A 75 0.84 -2.19 -4.06
N LEU A 76 1.78 -2.24 -5.02
CA LEU A 76 1.69 -3.05 -6.24
C LEU A 76 2.34 -4.44 -6.09
N ALA A 77 2.58 -4.92 -4.87
CA ALA A 77 3.01 -6.31 -4.69
C ALA A 77 2.03 -7.28 -5.35
N ALA A 78 2.56 -8.32 -6.00
CA ALA A 78 1.82 -9.28 -6.82
C ALA A 78 1.16 -8.74 -8.10
N TRP A 79 1.43 -7.50 -8.51
CA TRP A 79 0.90 -6.97 -9.78
C TRP A 79 1.40 -7.79 -10.98
N GLY A 80 0.47 -8.25 -11.82
CA GLY A 80 0.78 -9.12 -12.96
C GLY A 80 1.18 -10.55 -12.58
N MET A 81 1.10 -10.91 -11.29
CA MET A 81 1.35 -12.26 -10.79
C MET A 81 0.03 -12.97 -10.50
N TYR A 82 0.04 -14.31 -10.52
CA TYR A 82 -1.12 -15.13 -10.11
C TYR A 82 -2.45 -14.73 -10.76
N ASN A 83 -2.42 -14.35 -12.04
CA ASN A 83 -3.60 -13.84 -12.78
C ASN A 83 -4.30 -12.64 -12.10
N ASP A 84 -3.53 -11.77 -11.42
CA ASP A 84 -4.02 -10.60 -10.66
C ASP A 84 -5.00 -10.95 -9.53
N GLU A 85 -5.01 -12.20 -9.06
CA GLU A 85 -5.94 -12.66 -8.03
C GLU A 85 -5.54 -12.28 -6.60
N SER A 86 -4.37 -11.65 -6.41
CA SER A 86 -3.83 -11.27 -5.11
C SER A 86 -3.38 -9.81 -5.07
N PRO A 87 -4.29 -8.83 -5.27
CA PRO A 87 -3.91 -7.42 -5.28
C PRO A 87 -3.22 -7.01 -3.98
N ALA A 88 -2.16 -6.21 -4.11
CA ALA A 88 -1.27 -5.81 -3.01
C ALA A 88 -0.68 -6.99 -2.21
N ALA A 89 -0.64 -8.19 -2.79
CA ALA A 89 -0.30 -9.45 -2.13
C ALA A 89 -1.23 -9.80 -0.95
N GLY A 90 -2.48 -9.33 -0.95
CA GLY A 90 -3.47 -9.64 0.10
C GLY A 90 -3.15 -9.04 1.47
N VAL A 91 -2.27 -8.03 1.53
CA VAL A 91 -1.88 -7.37 2.77
C VAL A 91 -1.52 -5.91 2.54
N VAL A 92 -2.01 -5.03 3.39
CA VAL A 92 -1.57 -3.63 3.49
C VAL A 92 -0.44 -3.56 4.50
N THR A 93 0.69 -2.98 4.12
CA THR A 93 1.81 -2.70 5.02
C THR A 93 2.20 -1.23 4.89
N GLY A 94 2.64 -0.61 5.97
CA GLY A 94 3.08 0.77 5.93
C GLY A 94 3.60 1.29 7.26
N ILE A 95 4.05 2.54 7.24
CA ILE A 95 4.50 3.27 8.43
C ILE A 95 3.54 4.43 8.66
N GLY A 96 3.06 4.60 9.87
CA GLY A 96 2.25 5.75 10.26
C GLY A 96 2.33 6.00 11.76
N VAL A 97 1.72 7.09 12.22
CA VAL A 97 1.79 7.52 13.62
C VAL A 97 0.59 6.98 14.40
N VAL A 98 0.86 6.32 15.52
CA VAL A 98 -0.16 5.80 16.44
C VAL A 98 0.23 6.24 17.84
N SER A 99 -0.61 7.08 18.47
CA SER A 99 -0.34 7.68 19.78
C SER A 99 1.04 8.35 19.84
N ASP A 100 1.32 9.22 18.88
CA ASP A 100 2.58 9.95 18.70
C ASP A 100 3.83 9.09 18.42
N VAL A 101 3.64 7.80 18.07
CA VAL A 101 4.74 6.87 17.79
C VAL A 101 4.67 6.36 16.35
N GLU A 102 5.77 6.50 15.61
CA GLU A 102 5.92 5.88 14.28
C GLU A 102 5.92 4.35 14.41
N CYS A 103 4.88 3.72 13.88
CA CYS A 103 4.65 2.29 13.94
C CYS A 103 4.66 1.68 12.54
N LEU A 104 5.25 0.50 12.41
CA LEU A 104 4.99 -0.36 11.26
C LEU A 104 3.63 -1.03 11.46
N ILE A 105 2.72 -0.82 10.51
CA ILE A 105 1.38 -1.38 10.53
C ILE A 105 1.27 -2.44 9.43
N VAL A 106 0.63 -3.55 9.77
CA VAL A 106 0.36 -4.66 8.87
C VAL A 106 -1.09 -5.09 9.01
N ALA A 107 -1.86 -5.06 7.92
CA ALA A 107 -3.28 -5.39 7.92
C ALA A 107 -3.64 -6.35 6.78
N ASN A 108 -4.16 -7.52 7.13
CA ASN A 108 -4.58 -8.52 6.14
C ASN A 108 -5.79 -8.06 5.33
N GLU A 109 -5.78 -8.31 4.03
CA GLU A 109 -6.93 -8.11 3.16
C GLU A 109 -7.76 -9.38 3.02
N ALA A 110 -8.73 -9.54 3.92
CA ALA A 110 -9.60 -10.70 3.98
C ALA A 110 -10.50 -10.87 2.75
N THR A 111 -10.75 -9.79 1.99
CA THR A 111 -11.55 -9.86 0.76
C THR A 111 -10.79 -10.54 -0.39
N VAL A 112 -9.46 -10.60 -0.32
CA VAL A 112 -8.59 -11.26 -1.31
C VAL A 112 -8.40 -12.72 -0.89
N LYS A 113 -9.04 -13.64 -1.63
CA LYS A 113 -8.95 -15.10 -1.38
C LYS A 113 -9.12 -15.49 0.10
N GLY A 114 -10.02 -14.80 0.81
CA GLY A 114 -10.27 -15.06 2.23
C GLY A 114 -9.12 -14.68 3.18
N GLY A 115 -8.20 -13.81 2.76
CA GLY A 115 -7.01 -13.44 3.54
C GLY A 115 -5.91 -14.50 3.52
N THR A 116 -5.95 -15.42 2.56
CA THR A 116 -4.93 -16.46 2.40
C THR A 116 -3.64 -15.85 1.85
N SER A 117 -2.50 -16.21 2.45
CA SER A 117 -1.19 -15.70 2.03
C SER A 117 -0.65 -16.48 0.82
N TYR A 118 -0.23 -15.75 -0.21
CA TYR A 118 0.58 -16.27 -1.32
C TYR A 118 2.07 -16.22 -0.95
N PRO A 119 2.97 -16.89 -1.69
CA PRO A 119 4.42 -16.77 -1.46
C PRO A 119 4.90 -15.32 -1.41
N ILE A 120 4.45 -14.47 -2.34
CA ILE A 120 4.81 -13.05 -2.36
C ILE A 120 4.24 -12.26 -1.15
N SER A 121 3.15 -12.74 -0.53
CA SER A 121 2.63 -12.15 0.71
C SER A 121 3.64 -12.33 1.83
N VAL A 122 4.25 -13.52 1.94
CA VAL A 122 5.29 -13.81 2.94
C VAL A 122 6.51 -12.92 2.74
N GLU A 123 6.96 -12.75 1.50
CA GLU A 123 8.06 -11.83 1.20
C GLU A 123 7.72 -10.38 1.60
N LYS A 124 6.49 -9.93 1.35
CA LYS A 124 6.01 -8.60 1.76
C LYS A 124 5.98 -8.44 3.28
N TYR A 125 5.55 -9.46 4.03
CA TYR A 125 5.62 -9.47 5.50
C TYR A 125 7.05 -9.34 6.01
N LEU A 126 7.94 -10.20 5.52
CA LEU A 126 9.34 -10.23 5.93
C LEU A 126 10.03 -8.91 5.61
N ARG A 127 9.72 -8.31 4.46
CA ARG A 127 10.25 -6.99 4.09
C ARG A 127 9.76 -5.90 5.05
N ALA A 128 8.48 -5.91 5.43
CA ALA A 128 7.93 -4.95 6.39
C ALA A 128 8.60 -5.13 7.78
N GLN A 129 8.79 -6.37 8.23
CA GLN A 129 9.50 -6.70 9.48
C GLN A 129 10.97 -6.27 9.45
N GLU A 130 11.65 -6.44 8.32
CA GLU A 130 13.03 -6.00 8.16
C GLU A 130 13.13 -4.47 8.29
N ILE A 131 12.20 -3.73 7.69
CA ILE A 131 12.11 -2.27 7.81
C ILE A 131 11.89 -1.88 9.27
N ALA A 132 10.92 -2.50 9.96
CA ALA A 132 10.68 -2.21 11.37
C ALA A 132 11.87 -2.52 12.26
N ARG A 133 12.53 -3.68 12.06
CA ARG A 133 13.73 -4.07 12.81
C ARG A 133 14.87 -3.09 12.61
N THR A 134 15.08 -2.65 11.37
CA THR A 134 16.19 -1.74 11.01
C THR A 134 15.98 -0.34 11.57
N ASN A 135 14.74 0.12 11.63
CA ASN A 135 14.39 1.48 12.08
C ASN A 135 13.81 1.52 13.50
N HIS A 136 13.84 0.40 14.22
CA HIS A 136 13.32 0.27 15.59
C HIS A 136 11.84 0.67 15.76
N LEU A 137 11.01 0.36 14.76
CA LEU A 137 9.59 0.70 14.78
C LEU A 137 8.79 -0.36 15.56
N PRO A 138 7.94 0.04 16.52
CA PRO A 138 6.91 -0.84 17.06
C PRO A 138 6.01 -1.37 15.94
N CYS A 139 5.53 -2.60 16.08
CA CYS A 139 4.74 -3.27 15.05
C CYS A 139 3.30 -3.50 15.52
N VAL A 140 2.32 -3.10 14.72
CA VAL A 140 0.90 -3.37 14.94
C VAL A 140 0.38 -4.28 13.82
N TYR A 141 -0.08 -5.47 14.20
CA TYR A 141 -0.64 -6.45 13.26
C TYR A 141 -2.16 -6.56 13.42
N LEU A 142 -2.90 -6.11 12.41
CA LEU A 142 -4.35 -6.27 12.28
C LEU A 142 -4.63 -7.60 11.55
N VAL A 143 -4.50 -8.68 12.30
CA VAL A 143 -4.51 -10.05 11.75
C VAL A 143 -5.92 -10.49 11.37
N GLU A 144 -6.10 -10.85 10.11
CA GLU A 144 -7.31 -11.49 9.60
C GLU A 144 -6.97 -12.36 8.38
N SER A 145 -6.35 -13.51 8.63
CA SER A 145 -5.87 -14.40 7.58
C SER A 145 -6.66 -15.71 7.55
N GLY A 146 -6.92 -16.20 6.32
CA GLY A 146 -7.52 -17.51 6.06
C GLY A 146 -6.52 -18.67 6.06
N GLY A 147 -5.22 -18.41 6.21
CA GLY A 147 -4.15 -19.42 6.16
C GLY A 147 -3.12 -19.17 5.05
N ALA A 148 -2.46 -20.23 4.60
CA ALA A 148 -1.48 -20.19 3.50
C ALA A 148 -2.00 -20.97 2.28
N ASN A 149 -1.70 -20.48 1.07
CA ASN A 149 -2.03 -21.11 -0.22
C ASN A 149 -0.85 -21.92 -0.74
#